data_AF-A0A0J0XQH8-F1
#
_entry.id   AF-A0A0J0XQH8-F1
#
_cell.length_a   1.000
_cell.length_b   1.000
_cell.length_c   1.000
_cell.angle_alpha   90.00
_cell.angle_beta   90.00
_cell.angle_gamma   90.00
#
_symmetry.space_group_name_H-M   'P 1'
#
loop_
_entity.id
_entity.type
_entity.pdbx_description
1 polymer ?
#
loop_
_entity_poly.entity_id
_entity_poly.type
_entity_poly.pdbx_seq_one_letter_code
_entity_poly.pdbx_strand_id
1 'polypeptide(L)'
;MKSRWVVHSFTGKDDELRAYHLAHGAVDVIEERIVMTSSPNRPADSYLGLLFCMEDMAFYGFQTPTKLRMVLSVALVDAAVKDGDIVAIFRAVHQLLIRAVNNPFLSLPESFAAKPASSETSDGAEKAVDGKETEGTVPTREMDRLRLRNEPVPDDSMFRYGPEDIKADWLVKSSVFTRGIEKLGSLLAGPR
;
A
#
# COMPACT_ATOMS: atom_id res chain seq x y z
N MET A 1 -19.91 1.13 7.72
CA MET A 1 -18.91 1.10 6.64
C MET A 1 -17.61 1.61 7.25
N LYS A 2 -16.66 0.73 7.62
CA LYS A 2 -15.40 1.16 8.25
C LYS A 2 -14.57 1.86 7.19
N SER A 3 -14.41 3.17 7.34
CA SER A 3 -13.66 3.99 6.40
C SER A 3 -12.17 3.64 6.44
N ARG A 4 -11.58 3.45 5.25
CA ARG A 4 -10.20 2.96 4.99
C ARG A 4 -9.20 4.12 5.01
N TRP A 5 -8.78 4.58 6.17
CA TRP A 5 -7.74 5.61 6.30
C TRP A 5 -6.84 5.32 7.50
N VAL A 6 -5.58 5.73 7.37
CA VAL A 6 -4.54 5.59 8.39
C VAL A 6 -4.17 7.00 8.84
N VAL A 7 -4.35 7.25 10.14
CA VAL A 7 -3.92 8.49 10.79
C VAL A 7 -2.73 8.15 11.69
N HIS A 8 -1.68 8.95 11.61
CA HIS A 8 -0.51 8.85 12.48
C HIS A 8 -0.28 10.20 13.14
N SER A 9 -0.35 10.24 14.48
CA SER A 9 -0.08 11.43 15.27
C SER A 9 1.28 11.34 15.94
N PHE A 10 2.03 12.44 15.93
CA PHE A 10 3.28 12.58 16.66
C PHE A 10 3.12 13.26 18.03
N THR A 11 1.93 13.83 18.32
CA THR A 11 1.67 14.65 19.52
C THR A 11 1.04 13.87 20.68
N GLY A 12 0.59 12.63 20.45
CA GLY A 12 0.03 11.74 21.47
C GLY A 12 -1.32 11.13 21.09
N LYS A 13 -1.83 10.22 21.93
CA LYS A 13 -3.09 9.50 21.70
C LYS A 13 -4.33 10.37 21.86
N ASP A 14 -4.29 11.38 22.72
CA ASP A 14 -5.44 12.25 23.00
C ASP A 14 -5.79 13.12 21.78
N ASP A 15 -4.81 13.41 20.92
CA ASP A 15 -4.99 14.16 19.66
C ASP A 15 -5.45 13.29 18.50
N GLU A 16 -5.44 11.95 18.61
CA GLU A 16 -5.81 11.07 17.50
C GLU A 16 -7.26 11.30 17.07
N LEU A 17 -8.20 11.39 18.02
CA LEU A 17 -9.62 11.60 17.71
C LEU A 17 -9.86 12.95 17.02
N ARG A 18 -9.18 14.00 17.48
CA ARG A 18 -9.23 15.32 16.86
C ARG A 18 -8.66 15.26 15.44
N ALA A 19 -7.52 14.60 15.24
CA ALA A 19 -6.91 14.41 13.94
C ALA A 19 -7.83 13.64 12.97
N TYR A 20 -8.58 12.63 13.44
CA TYR A 20 -9.57 11.92 12.62
C TYR A 20 -10.67 12.87 12.10
N HIS A 21 -11.25 13.70 12.96
CA HIS A 21 -12.29 14.64 12.54
C HIS A 21 -11.77 15.70 11.56
N LEU A 22 -10.58 16.23 11.81
CA LEU A 22 -9.97 17.24 10.93
C LEU A 22 -9.54 16.64 9.59
N ALA A 23 -9.03 15.40 9.57
CA ALA A 23 -8.69 14.68 8.35
C ALA A 23 -9.92 14.46 7.46
N HIS A 24 -11.08 14.15 8.05
CA HIS A 24 -12.35 14.03 7.33
C HIS A 24 -12.69 15.32 6.55
N GLY A 25 -12.71 16.46 7.23
CA GLY A 25 -12.96 17.75 6.57
C GLY A 25 -11.91 18.11 5.52
N ALA A 26 -10.64 17.74 5.76
CA ALA A 26 -9.57 17.96 4.78
C ALA A 26 -9.77 17.18 3.47
N VAL A 27 -10.32 15.97 3.55
CA VAL A 27 -10.61 15.16 2.35
C VAL A 27 -11.70 15.82 1.51
N ASP A 28 -12.74 16.35 2.13
CA ASP A 28 -13.83 17.05 1.42
C ASP A 28 -13.27 18.27 0.64
N VAL A 29 -12.39 19.05 1.28
CA VAL A 29 -11.70 20.19 0.63
C VAL A 29 -10.80 19.72 -0.52
N ILE A 30 -10.11 18.59 -0.37
CA ILE A 30 -9.32 17.99 -1.45
C ILE A 30 -10.22 17.62 -2.64
N GLU A 31 -11.39 17.03 -2.39
CA GLU A 31 -12.33 16.65 -3.46
C GLU A 31 -12.81 17.87 -4.25
N GLU A 32 -13.21 18.94 -3.57
CA GLU A 32 -13.57 20.20 -4.20
C GLU A 32 -12.42 20.78 -5.04
N ARG A 33 -11.20 20.80 -4.48
CA ARG A 33 -10.01 21.30 -5.19
C ARG A 33 -9.67 20.50 -6.43
N ILE A 34 -9.77 19.17 -6.38
CA ILE A 34 -9.53 18.31 -7.53
C ILE A 34 -10.53 18.64 -8.63
N VAL A 35 -11.82 18.75 -8.31
CA VAL A 35 -12.87 19.09 -9.29
C VAL A 35 -12.62 20.47 -9.92
N MET A 36 -12.18 21.45 -9.14
CA MET A 36 -11.91 22.81 -9.63
C MET A 36 -10.63 22.92 -10.48
N THR A 37 -9.63 22.07 -10.22
CA THR A 37 -8.31 22.14 -10.86
C THR A 37 -8.13 21.15 -12.01
N SER A 38 -8.97 20.12 -12.09
CA SER A 38 -8.97 19.14 -13.18
C SER A 38 -9.53 19.75 -14.46
N SER A 39 -8.68 20.44 -15.21
CA SER A 39 -8.96 20.80 -16.61
C SER A 39 -8.37 19.73 -17.56
N PRO A 40 -9.00 19.44 -18.71
CA PRO A 40 -8.51 18.41 -19.64
C PRO A 40 -7.08 18.63 -20.18
N ASN A 41 -6.58 19.87 -20.12
CA ASN A 41 -5.32 20.28 -20.74
C ASN A 41 -4.18 20.54 -19.74
N ARG A 42 -4.38 20.29 -18.44
CA ARG A 42 -3.34 20.48 -17.42
C ARG A 42 -3.20 19.20 -16.60
N PRO A 43 -2.00 18.58 -16.53
CA PRO A 43 -1.79 17.49 -15.59
C PRO A 43 -2.07 18.02 -14.19
N ALA A 44 -2.88 17.30 -13.41
CA ALA A 44 -3.16 17.68 -12.03
C ALA A 44 -1.83 17.75 -11.26
N ASP A 45 -1.51 18.93 -10.74
CA ASP A 45 -0.33 19.12 -9.90
C ASP A 45 -0.51 18.23 -8.65
N SER A 46 0.48 17.38 -8.36
CA SER A 46 0.37 16.43 -7.23
C SER A 46 0.31 17.12 -5.87
N TYR A 47 0.75 18.37 -5.79
CA TYR A 47 0.68 19.17 -4.58
C TYR A 47 -0.50 20.13 -4.68
N LEU A 48 -1.45 20.02 -3.76
CA LEU A 48 -2.67 20.83 -3.71
C LEU A 48 -2.49 22.12 -2.91
N GLY A 49 -1.34 22.28 -2.23
CA GLY A 49 -1.05 23.43 -1.40
C GLY A 49 -1.69 23.35 -0.01
N LEU A 50 -1.81 24.52 0.61
CA LEU A 50 -2.56 24.72 1.85
C LEU A 50 -4.06 24.55 1.58
N LEU A 51 -4.69 23.64 2.32
CA LEU A 51 -6.13 23.37 2.26
C LEU A 51 -6.89 24.36 3.14
N PHE A 52 -6.57 24.35 4.44
CA PHE A 52 -7.11 25.27 5.45
C PHE A 52 -6.17 25.35 6.64
N CYS A 53 -6.35 26.38 7.47
CA CYS A 53 -5.73 26.48 8.78
C CYS A 53 -6.83 26.40 9.84
N MET A 54 -6.55 25.73 10.95
CA MET A 54 -7.48 25.63 12.07
C MET A 54 -6.69 25.76 13.37
N GLU A 55 -7.04 26.77 14.18
CA GLU A 55 -6.31 27.14 15.40
C GLU A 55 -4.83 27.40 15.12
N ASP A 56 -3.94 26.57 15.66
CA ASP A 56 -2.49 26.61 15.54
C ASP A 56 -1.94 25.58 14.55
N MET A 57 -2.79 25.01 13.68
CA MET A 57 -2.41 23.95 12.73
C MET A 57 -2.73 24.35 11.27
N ALA A 58 -1.79 24.12 10.36
CA ALA A 58 -2.02 24.17 8.92
C ALA A 58 -2.15 22.77 8.32
N PHE A 59 -3.12 22.63 7.41
CA PHE A 59 -3.39 21.38 6.69
C PHE A 59 -2.99 21.52 5.24
N TYR A 60 -2.08 20.66 4.79
CA TYR A 60 -1.62 20.60 3.41
C TYR A 60 -2.15 19.35 2.71
N GLY A 61 -2.43 19.46 1.42
CA GLY A 61 -2.94 18.37 0.59
C GLY A 61 -1.96 17.93 -0.49
N PHE A 62 -1.90 16.63 -0.73
CA PHE A 62 -1.15 16.05 -1.83
C PHE A 62 -1.93 14.89 -2.47
N GLN A 63 -1.98 14.85 -3.79
CA GLN A 63 -2.55 13.76 -4.56
C GLN A 63 -1.49 13.16 -5.49
N THR A 64 -1.27 11.86 -5.37
CA THR A 64 -0.36 11.14 -6.26
C THR A 64 -1.01 10.86 -7.61
N PRO A 65 -0.22 10.55 -8.66
CA PRO A 65 -0.77 10.12 -9.96
C PRO A 65 -1.65 8.86 -9.87
N THR A 66 -1.43 8.00 -8.87
CA THR A 66 -2.28 6.84 -8.56
C THR A 66 -3.53 7.22 -7.78
N LYS A 67 -3.91 8.51 -7.73
CA LYS A 67 -5.07 9.06 -7.03
C LYS A 67 -5.10 8.82 -5.51
N LEU A 68 -4.01 8.37 -4.90
CA LEU A 68 -3.88 8.37 -3.45
C LEU A 68 -3.82 9.81 -2.93
N ARG A 69 -4.67 10.12 -1.95
CA ARG A 69 -4.76 11.42 -1.28
C ARG A 69 -4.05 11.34 0.07
N MET A 70 -3.18 12.31 0.34
CA MET A 70 -2.43 12.44 1.59
C MET A 70 -2.70 13.83 2.17
N VAL A 71 -2.88 13.88 3.49
CA VAL A 71 -3.05 15.10 4.26
C VAL A 71 -1.93 15.18 5.29
N LEU A 72 -1.32 16.35 5.43
CA LEU A 72 -0.31 16.62 6.45
C LEU A 72 -0.78 17.81 7.30
N SER A 73 -0.88 17.60 8.61
CA SER A 73 -1.11 18.68 9.57
C SER A 73 0.22 19.08 10.22
N VAL A 74 0.54 20.37 10.18
CA VAL A 74 1.76 20.93 10.76
C VAL A 74 1.37 22.04 11.72
N ALA A 75 1.99 22.09 12.90
CA ALA A 75 1.83 23.20 13.82
C ALA A 75 2.43 24.47 13.21
N LEU A 76 1.65 25.56 13.23
CA LEU A 76 2.11 26.90 12.90
C LEU A 76 2.98 27.41 14.04
N VAL A 77 4.27 27.07 13.98
CA VAL A 77 5.30 27.70 14.80
C VAL A 77 5.74 29.00 14.11
N ASP A 78 6.31 29.96 14.84
CA ASP A 78 6.76 31.28 14.32
C ASP A 78 7.76 31.20 13.14
N ALA A 79 8.21 30.01 12.76
CA ALA A 79 9.02 29.75 11.57
C ALA A 79 8.14 29.52 10.34
N ALA A 80 8.36 30.31 9.28
CA ALA A 80 7.69 30.14 8.00
C ALA A 80 8.02 28.77 7.36
N VAL A 81 7.01 27.90 7.27
CA VAL A 81 7.12 26.60 6.61
C VAL A 81 7.09 26.79 5.10
N LYS A 82 8.11 26.31 4.40
CA LYS A 82 8.20 26.42 2.93
C LYS A 82 7.48 25.25 2.26
N ASP A 83 6.75 25.54 1.19
CA ASP A 83 6.08 24.51 0.38
C ASP A 83 7.05 23.44 -0.14
N GLY A 84 8.31 23.80 -0.42
CA GLY A 84 9.35 22.85 -0.83
C GLY A 84 9.63 21.76 0.22
N ASP A 85 9.62 22.11 1.50
CA ASP A 85 9.84 21.18 2.61
C ASP A 85 8.62 20.27 2.80
N ILE A 86 7.41 20.84 2.69
CA ILE A 86 6.15 20.08 2.72
C ILE A 86 6.11 19.04 1.59
N VAL A 87 6.46 19.44 0.36
CA VAL A 87 6.53 18.54 -0.79
C VAL A 87 7.57 17.44 -0.57
N ALA A 88 8.71 17.76 0.05
CA ALA A 88 9.72 16.75 0.38
C ALA A 88 9.19 15.73 1.40
N ILE A 89 8.45 16.16 2.42
CA ILE A 89 7.80 15.27 3.40
C ILE A 89 6.80 14.35 2.72
N PHE A 90 5.90 14.88 1.88
CA PHE A 90 4.94 14.06 1.14
C PHE A 90 5.62 13.02 0.24
N ARG A 91 6.70 13.41 -0.45
CA ARG A 91 7.49 12.49 -1.28
C ARG A 91 8.14 11.38 -0.44
N ALA A 92 8.68 11.72 0.73
CA ALA A 92 9.26 10.74 1.64
C ALA A 92 8.19 9.73 2.13
N VAL A 93 7.02 10.22 2.57
CA VAL A 93 5.90 9.36 2.99
C VAL A 93 5.43 8.46 1.84
N HIS A 94 5.32 9.01 0.63
CA HIS A 94 4.92 8.24 -0.54
C HIS A 94 5.93 7.13 -0.88
N GLN A 95 7.23 7.39 -0.78
CA GLN A 95 8.28 6.37 -0.96
C GLN A 95 8.18 5.25 0.08
N LEU A 96 7.93 5.60 1.34
CA LEU A 96 7.70 4.61 2.40
C LEU A 96 6.47 3.77 2.12
N LEU A 97 5.40 4.38 1.64
CA LEU A 97 4.17 3.69 1.27
C LEU A 97 4.42 2.71 0.12
N ILE A 98 5.07 3.15 -0.96
CA ILE A 98 5.43 2.27 -2.09
C ILE A 98 6.26 1.09 -1.59
N ARG A 99 7.27 1.34 -0.75
CA ARG A 99 8.11 0.29 -0.18
C ARG A 99 7.31 -0.70 0.67
N ALA A 100 6.33 -0.22 1.43
CA ALA A 100 5.46 -1.08 2.20
C ALA A 100 4.60 -1.94 1.27
N VAL A 101 3.85 -1.32 0.34
CA VAL A 101 2.89 -1.97 -0.57
C VAL A 101 3.55 -2.93 -1.56
N ASN A 102 4.80 -2.69 -1.96
CA ASN A 102 5.55 -3.57 -2.85
C ASN A 102 5.97 -4.91 -2.21
N ASN A 103 5.49 -5.24 -1.01
CA ASN A 103 5.67 -6.56 -0.43
C ASN A 103 4.62 -7.54 -1.00
N PRO A 104 5.04 -8.57 -1.78
CA PRO A 104 4.12 -9.49 -2.45
C PRO A 104 3.34 -10.40 -1.48
N PHE A 105 3.72 -10.43 -0.20
CA PHE A 105 3.10 -11.26 0.83
C PHE A 105 2.10 -10.48 1.71
N LEU A 106 1.84 -9.20 1.42
CA LEU A 106 0.92 -8.37 2.20
C LEU A 106 -0.54 -8.82 2.15
N SER A 107 -0.96 -9.38 1.01
CA SER A 107 -2.33 -9.84 0.82
C SER A 107 -2.60 -11.17 1.53
N LEU A 108 -1.56 -11.85 2.01
CA LEU A 108 -1.69 -13.13 2.67
C LEU A 108 -2.21 -12.95 4.11
N PRO A 109 -3.15 -13.80 4.55
CA PRO A 109 -3.54 -13.84 5.95
C PRO A 109 -2.37 -14.36 6.80
N GLU A 110 -2.33 -13.96 8.07
CA GLU A 110 -1.31 -14.43 9.04
C GLU A 110 -1.34 -15.95 9.24
N SER A 111 -2.47 -16.59 8.94
CA SER A 111 -2.63 -18.06 8.95
C SER A 111 -2.03 -18.76 7.74
N PHE A 112 -1.51 -18.02 6.75
CA PHE A 112 -0.92 -18.61 5.56
C PHE A 112 0.45 -19.21 5.88
N ALA A 113 0.50 -20.54 5.94
CA ALA A 113 1.73 -21.29 5.91
C ALA A 113 1.92 -21.87 4.51
N ALA A 114 3.06 -21.58 3.88
CA ALA A 114 3.43 -22.23 2.63
C ALA A 114 3.55 -23.73 2.88
N LYS A 115 2.88 -24.55 2.06
CA LYS A 115 3.12 -25.99 2.07
C LYS A 115 4.53 -26.21 1.53
N PRO A 116 5.45 -26.83 2.29
CA PRO A 116 6.74 -27.19 1.74
C PRO A 116 6.49 -28.11 0.54
N ALA A 117 7.24 -27.88 -0.55
CA ALA A 117 7.18 -28.77 -1.69
C ALA A 117 7.49 -30.19 -1.18
N SER A 118 6.56 -31.11 -1.33
CA SER A 118 6.83 -32.52 -1.07
C SER A 118 7.96 -32.91 -1.99
N SER A 119 9.14 -33.13 -1.44
CA SER A 119 10.17 -33.90 -2.11
C SER A 119 9.60 -35.31 -2.21
N GLU A 120 8.87 -35.58 -3.28
CA GLU A 120 8.67 -36.95 -3.72
C GLU A 120 10.05 -37.45 -4.15
N THR A 121 10.83 -37.91 -3.18
CA THR A 121 11.89 -38.88 -3.40
C THR A 121 11.19 -40.10 -3.96
N SER A 122 11.35 -40.31 -5.26
CA SER A 122 11.03 -41.56 -5.94
C SER A 122 11.99 -42.64 -5.45
N ASP A 123 11.88 -43.01 -4.17
CA ASP A 123 12.58 -44.14 -3.58
C ASP A 123 11.63 -45.32 -3.49
N GLY A 124 12.12 -46.45 -4.00
CA GLY A 124 11.34 -47.54 -4.53
C GLY A 124 10.49 -48.31 -3.51
N ALA A 125 9.33 -48.73 -3.98
CA ALA A 125 8.60 -49.87 -3.45
C ALA A 125 8.28 -50.81 -4.61
N GLU A 126 9.28 -51.59 -5.03
CA GLU A 126 9.04 -52.84 -5.74
C GLU A 126 8.29 -53.79 -4.78
N LYS A 127 7.01 -54.02 -5.04
CA LYS A 127 6.33 -55.25 -4.64
C LYS A 127 5.65 -55.85 -5.86
N ALA A 128 6.33 -56.87 -6.38
CA ALA A 128 5.83 -58.11 -6.97
C ALA A 128 4.50 -58.05 -7.76
N VAL A 129 4.65 -57.93 -9.08
CA VAL A 129 4.15 -58.84 -10.13
C VAL A 129 3.04 -59.84 -9.73
N ASP A 130 1.85 -59.66 -10.30
CA ASP A 130 1.13 -60.74 -11.00
C ASP A 130 0.34 -60.13 -12.17
N GLY A 131 0.40 -60.80 -13.33
CA GLY A 131 0.27 -60.17 -14.64
C GLY A 131 -1.10 -60.26 -15.30
N LYS A 132 -1.40 -59.25 -16.13
CA LYS A 132 -2.00 -59.44 -17.48
C LYS A 132 -1.86 -58.17 -18.31
N GLU A 133 -1.12 -58.26 -19.41
CA GLU A 133 -0.96 -57.20 -20.41
C GLU A 133 -2.18 -57.14 -21.33
N THR A 134 -2.66 -55.93 -21.62
CA THR A 134 -3.00 -55.53 -23.00
C THR A 134 -2.99 -54.00 -23.19
N GLU A 135 -2.04 -53.55 -24.01
CA GLU A 135 -2.08 -52.47 -25.00
C GLU A 135 -2.25 -50.98 -24.56
N GLY A 136 -1.12 -50.27 -24.63
CA GLY A 136 -1.04 -48.96 -25.29
C GLY A 136 -1.14 -47.72 -24.39
N THR A 137 -0.13 -47.43 -23.57
CA THR A 137 -0.03 -46.11 -22.91
C THR A 137 1.42 -45.68 -22.72
N VAL A 138 1.90 -44.72 -23.53
CA VAL A 138 3.10 -43.90 -23.29
C VAL A 138 2.88 -42.55 -23.99
N PRO A 139 3.19 -41.35 -23.42
CA PRO A 139 3.77 -41.05 -22.10
C PRO A 139 2.96 -40.02 -21.27
N THR A 140 2.70 -40.34 -20.00
CA THR A 140 2.16 -39.41 -18.97
C THR A 140 3.09 -38.23 -18.65
N ARG A 141 4.32 -38.19 -19.21
CA ARG A 141 5.35 -37.18 -18.92
C ARG A 141 5.15 -35.83 -19.62
N GLU A 142 4.37 -35.80 -20.70
CA GLU A 142 4.09 -34.56 -21.45
C GLU A 142 2.88 -33.81 -20.87
N MET A 143 1.92 -34.55 -20.29
CA MET A 143 0.74 -34.01 -19.62
C MET A 143 1.08 -33.26 -18.33
N ASP A 144 2.14 -33.66 -17.60
CA ASP A 144 2.59 -32.95 -16.39
C ASP A 144 3.33 -31.64 -16.68
N ARG A 145 3.95 -31.50 -17.87
CA ARG A 145 4.59 -30.23 -18.27
C ARG A 145 3.57 -29.15 -18.60
N LEU A 146 2.37 -29.52 -19.02
CA LEU A 146 1.26 -28.59 -19.29
C LEU A 146 0.60 -28.07 -18.00
N ARG A 147 0.69 -28.82 -16.90
CA ARG A 147 0.12 -28.43 -15.58
C ARG A 147 0.90 -27.34 -14.86
N LEU A 148 2.12 -27.03 -15.31
CA LEU A 148 2.98 -25.98 -14.75
C LEU A 148 2.89 -24.64 -15.49
N ARG A 149 2.01 -24.51 -16.50
CA ARG A 149 1.75 -23.21 -17.11
C ARG A 149 0.78 -22.42 -16.24
N ASN A 150 1.26 -21.32 -15.66
CA ASN A 150 0.39 -20.29 -15.11
C ASN A 150 -0.64 -19.90 -16.18
N GLU A 151 -1.92 -19.89 -15.82
CA GLU A 151 -2.97 -19.41 -16.72
C GLU A 151 -2.62 -17.98 -17.19
N PRO A 152 -2.78 -17.68 -18.49
CA PRO A 152 -2.54 -16.34 -18.99
C PRO A 152 -3.45 -15.36 -18.25
N VAL A 153 -2.87 -14.32 -17.66
CA VAL A 153 -3.62 -13.29 -16.94
C VAL A 153 -4.53 -12.59 -17.96
N PRO A 154 -5.86 -12.50 -17.72
CA PRO A 154 -6.77 -11.81 -18.62
C PRO A 154 -6.39 -10.32 -18.77
N ASP A 155 -6.37 -9.80 -20.01
CA ASP A 155 -5.97 -8.42 -20.32
C ASP A 155 -6.86 -7.35 -19.65
N ASP A 156 -8.16 -7.66 -19.45
CA ASP A 156 -9.11 -6.81 -18.70
C ASP A 156 -8.73 -6.64 -17.21
N SER A 157 -7.76 -7.41 -16.72
CA SER A 157 -7.26 -7.39 -15.34
C SER A 157 -5.74 -7.17 -15.28
N MET A 158 -5.18 -6.42 -16.25
CA MET A 158 -3.76 -6.09 -16.27
C MET A 158 -3.31 -5.38 -14.98
N PHE A 159 -4.22 -4.67 -14.30
CA PHE A 159 -4.02 -4.12 -12.95
C PHE A 159 -5.12 -4.63 -12.02
N ARG A 160 -4.88 -5.78 -11.37
CA ARG A 160 -5.79 -6.38 -10.38
C ARG A 160 -6.02 -5.54 -9.11
N TYR A 161 -5.22 -4.49 -8.90
CA TYR A 161 -5.22 -3.71 -7.66
C TYR A 161 -5.15 -2.21 -7.95
N GLY A 162 -6.18 -1.49 -7.51
CA GLY A 162 -6.23 -0.02 -7.48
C GLY A 162 -5.76 0.55 -6.13
N PRO A 163 -5.59 1.88 -6.03
CA PRO A 163 -5.29 2.55 -4.75
C PRO A 163 -6.37 2.27 -3.68
N GLU A 164 -7.61 2.02 -4.08
CA GLU A 164 -8.72 1.64 -3.21
C GLU A 164 -8.50 0.28 -2.51
N ASP A 165 -7.73 -0.62 -3.11
CA ASP A 165 -7.50 -1.96 -2.57
C ASP A 165 -6.45 -1.99 -1.46
N ILE A 166 -5.75 -0.87 -1.23
CA ILE A 166 -4.80 -0.72 -0.13
C ILE A 166 -5.58 -0.76 1.20
N LYS A 167 -5.35 -1.81 2.00
CA LYS A 167 -5.95 -1.95 3.32
C LYS A 167 -5.14 -1.19 4.37
N ALA A 168 -5.82 -0.48 5.26
CA ALA A 168 -5.18 0.20 6.39
C ALA A 168 -4.36 -0.76 7.26
N ASP A 169 -4.87 -1.97 7.49
CA ASP A 169 -4.22 -3.01 8.29
C ASP A 169 -2.82 -3.38 7.76
N TRP A 170 -2.60 -3.29 6.45
CA TRP A 170 -1.30 -3.58 5.82
C TRP A 170 -0.22 -2.58 6.24
N LEU A 171 -0.60 -1.31 6.38
CA LEU A 171 0.32 -0.25 6.80
C LEU A 171 0.59 -0.30 8.30
N VAL A 172 -0.46 -0.57 9.10
CA VAL A 172 -0.34 -0.70 10.55
C VAL A 172 0.51 -1.91 10.95
N LYS A 173 0.36 -3.04 10.26
CA LYS A 173 1.16 -4.26 10.52
C LYS A 173 2.58 -4.18 9.98
N SER A 174 2.85 -3.30 9.02
CA SER A 174 4.17 -3.17 8.41
C SER A 174 5.14 -2.45 9.34
N SER A 175 6.07 -3.20 9.93
CA SER A 175 7.14 -2.65 10.76
C SER A 175 8.04 -1.69 9.98
N VAL A 176 8.21 -1.91 8.66
CA VAL A 176 8.99 -1.03 7.78
C VAL A 176 8.32 0.33 7.64
N PHE A 177 6.99 0.35 7.50
CA PHE A 177 6.23 1.59 7.39
C PHE A 177 6.26 2.35 8.71
N THR A 178 5.89 1.71 9.82
CA THR A 178 5.84 2.35 11.15
C THR A 178 7.20 2.91 11.55
N ARG A 179 8.27 2.12 11.46
CA ARG A 179 9.63 2.58 11.79
C ARG A 179 10.11 3.70 10.86
N GLY A 180 9.68 3.66 9.60
CA GLY A 180 9.99 4.71 8.64
C GLY A 180 9.33 6.03 9.01
N ILE A 181 8.05 6.00 9.38
CA ILE A 181 7.29 7.19 9.81
C ILE A 181 7.86 7.74 11.12
N GLU A 182 8.22 6.88 12.08
CA GLU A 182 8.89 7.29 13.32
C GLU A 182 10.24 7.95 13.05
N LYS A 183 11.04 7.40 12.13
CA LYS A 183 12.32 7.99 11.72
C LYS A 183 12.13 9.34 11.01
N LEU A 184 11.07 9.48 10.21
CA LEU A 184 10.73 10.74 9.57
C LEU A 184 10.32 11.78 10.63
N GLY A 185 9.49 11.38 11.59
CA GLY A 185 9.11 12.23 12.73
C GLY A 185 10.30 12.67 13.57
N SER A 186 11.23 11.77 13.88
CA SER A 186 12.44 12.13 14.65
C SER A 186 13.39 13.05 13.88
N LEU A 187 13.46 12.92 12.55
CA LEU A 187 14.23 13.83 11.70
C LEU A 187 13.60 15.22 11.64
N LEU A 188 12.27 15.30 11.61
CA LEU A 188 11.52 16.56 11.59
C LEU A 188 11.48 17.26 12.95
N ALA A 189 11.51 16.51 14.05
CA ALA A 189 11.54 17.07 15.40
C ALA A 189 12.89 17.71 15.79
N GLY A 190 13.93 17.55 14.96
CA GLY A 190 15.28 18.04 15.22
C GLY A 190 16.00 17.32 16.37
N PRO A 191 17.32 17.53 16.54
CA PRO A 191 18.03 17.07 17.72
C PRO A 191 17.45 17.79 18.95
N ARG A 192 16.96 17.01 19.92
CA ARG A 192 16.52 17.50 21.23
C ARG A 192 17.68 18.03 22.05
#